data_AF-A0A524EFB0-F1
#
_entry.id   AF-A0A524EFB0-F1
#
_cell.length_a   1.000
_cell.length_b   1.000
_cell.length_c   1.000
_cell.angle_alpha   90.00
_cell.angle_beta   90.00
_cell.angle_gamma   90.00
#
_symmetry.space_group_name_H-M   'P 1'
#
loop_
_entity.id
_entity.type
_entity.pdbx_description
1 polymer ?
#
loop_
_entity_poly.entity_id
_entity_poly.type
_entity_poly.pdbx_seq_one_letter_code
_entity_poly.pdbx_strand_id
1 'polypeptide(L)'
;MSFKIFAIFYFIKRILKNFSNTMCEFKIIKKNDGSQILEDIVVLSYTDDNQLLFRDVMGAGDTLPSALILDVNTLNQTCTVFEHDLVKPFMELMMRFESGKITSSDIELFQEMVEKIKKEI
;
A
#
# COMPACT_ATOMS: atom_id res chain seq x y z
N MET A 1 -20.21 13.53 5.31
CA MET A 1 -19.77 12.70 4.16
C MET A 1 -18.35 12.18 4.39
N SER A 2 -18.06 11.58 5.56
CA SER A 2 -16.67 11.32 6.04
C SER A 2 -16.44 9.86 6.52
N PHE A 3 -17.51 9.05 6.63
CA PHE A 3 -17.41 7.68 7.16
C PHE A 3 -16.81 6.63 6.22
N LYS A 4 -16.78 6.85 4.90
CA LYS A 4 -16.33 5.83 3.93
C LYS A 4 -14.80 5.69 3.85
N ILE A 5 -14.05 6.77 4.02
CA ILE A 5 -12.56 6.75 3.98
C ILE A 5 -12.00 6.15 5.27
N PHE A 6 -12.60 6.48 6.42
CA PHE A 6 -12.27 5.89 7.72
C PHE A 6 -12.36 4.36 7.71
N ALA A 7 -13.35 3.80 6.99
CA ALA A 7 -13.51 2.36 6.88
C ALA A 7 -12.32 1.70 6.17
N ILE A 8 -11.75 2.32 5.12
CA ILE A 8 -10.63 1.75 4.36
C ILE A 8 -9.36 1.70 5.22
N PHE A 9 -8.99 2.80 5.88
CA PHE A 9 -7.81 2.84 6.76
C PHE A 9 -7.95 1.92 7.98
N TYR A 10 -9.14 1.86 8.59
CA TYR A 10 -9.38 0.96 9.71
C TYR A 10 -9.37 -0.51 9.27
N PHE A 11 -9.83 -0.82 8.05
CA PHE A 11 -9.79 -2.15 7.49
C PHE A 11 -8.35 -2.61 7.24
N ILE A 12 -7.49 -1.74 6.68
CA ILE A 12 -6.06 -2.03 6.49
C ILE A 12 -5.38 -2.31 7.84
N LYS A 13 -5.58 -1.44 8.86
CA LYS A 13 -5.02 -1.66 10.21
C LYS A 13 -5.54 -2.94 10.88
N ARG A 14 -6.77 -3.36 10.58
CA ARG A 14 -7.42 -4.55 11.17
C ARG A 14 -7.02 -5.85 10.47
N ILE A 15 -6.77 -5.83 9.16
CA ILE A 15 -6.18 -6.96 8.42
C ILE A 15 -4.80 -7.29 9.01
N LEU A 16 -3.99 -6.27 9.32
CA LEU A 16 -2.64 -6.44 9.84
C LEU A 16 -2.57 -7.03 11.27
N LYS A 17 -3.64 -6.92 12.07
CA LYS A 17 -3.62 -7.30 13.50
C LYS A 17 -4.09 -8.73 13.79
N ASN A 18 -4.68 -9.44 12.83
CA ASN A 18 -5.38 -10.71 13.06
C ASN A 18 -4.71 -11.96 12.47
N PHE A 19 -3.56 -11.86 11.81
CA PHE A 19 -2.82 -13.03 11.33
C PHE A 19 -1.91 -13.59 12.43
N SER A 20 -2.46 -14.34 13.38
CA SER A 20 -1.68 -14.89 14.51
C SER A 20 -1.97 -16.35 14.89
N ASN A 21 -2.73 -17.16 14.13
CA ASN A 21 -2.93 -18.57 14.54
C ASN A 21 -2.77 -19.64 13.47
N THR A 22 -2.44 -19.27 12.23
CA THR A 22 -1.89 -20.19 11.23
C THR A 22 -0.88 -19.37 10.43
N MET A 23 0.40 -19.75 10.48
CA MET A 23 1.47 -19.10 9.72
C MET A 23 1.13 -19.30 8.23
N CYS A 24 0.54 -18.27 7.62
CA CYS A 24 0.13 -18.28 6.23
C CYS A 24 1.14 -17.42 5.50
N GLU A 25 1.88 -18.04 4.59
CA GLU A 25 2.77 -17.36 3.66
C GLU A 25 1.99 -16.89 2.44
N PHE A 26 2.49 -15.85 1.77
CA PHE A 26 1.86 -15.24 0.61
C PHE A 26 2.86 -15.04 -0.52
N LYS A 27 2.38 -15.31 -1.73
CA LYS A 27 3.00 -14.89 -2.98
C LYS A 27 2.54 -13.47 -3.31
N ILE A 28 3.46 -12.59 -3.69
CA ILE A 28 3.15 -11.21 -4.00
C ILE A 28 3.04 -11.04 -5.52
N ILE A 29 1.85 -10.63 -5.98
CA ILE A 29 1.54 -10.42 -7.39
C ILE A 29 1.34 -8.94 -7.67
N LYS A 30 2.06 -8.40 -8.65
CA LYS A 30 1.85 -7.05 -9.16
C LYS A 30 0.64 -7.01 -10.06
N LYS A 31 -0.29 -6.11 -9.78
CA LYS A 31 -1.47 -5.88 -10.62
C LYS A 31 -1.12 -5.23 -11.96
N ASN A 32 -0.04 -4.47 -12.00
CA ASN A 32 0.44 -3.73 -13.18
C ASN A 32 0.63 -4.64 -14.40
N ASP A 33 1.25 -5.79 -14.20
CA ASP A 33 1.67 -6.71 -15.26
C ASP A 33 1.37 -8.19 -14.96
N GLY A 34 0.86 -8.51 -13.76
CA GLY A 34 0.60 -9.87 -13.32
C GLY A 34 1.84 -10.63 -12.85
N SER A 35 3.00 -9.97 -12.76
CA SER A 35 4.25 -10.59 -12.33
C SER A 35 4.22 -10.97 -10.86
N GLN A 36 4.84 -12.10 -10.54
CA GLN A 36 5.13 -12.48 -9.16
C GLN A 36 6.51 -11.92 -8.79
N ILE A 37 6.58 -11.15 -7.71
CA ILE A 37 7.81 -10.46 -7.31
C ILE A 37 8.48 -11.04 -6.06
N LEU A 38 7.69 -11.66 -5.17
CA LEU A 38 8.16 -12.22 -3.91
C LEU A 38 7.34 -13.47 -3.56
N GLU A 39 7.96 -14.38 -2.83
CA GLU A 39 7.34 -15.58 -2.26
C GLU A 39 7.66 -15.66 -0.76
N ASP A 40 6.99 -16.58 -0.06
CA ASP A 40 7.22 -16.89 1.36
C ASP A 40 7.09 -15.68 2.31
N ILE A 41 6.26 -14.70 1.92
CA ILE A 41 6.02 -13.49 2.72
C ILE A 41 5.01 -13.78 3.82
N VAL A 42 5.41 -13.53 5.06
CA VAL A 42 4.57 -13.75 6.26
C VAL A 42 4.08 -12.45 6.89
N VAL A 43 4.78 -11.35 6.67
CA VAL A 43 4.36 -10.03 7.15
C VAL A 43 4.35 -9.04 5.99
N LEU A 44 3.22 -8.37 5.83
CA LEU A 44 3.09 -7.19 4.99
C LEU A 44 2.75 -6.02 5.90
N SER A 45 3.37 -4.86 5.70
CA SER A 45 3.08 -3.66 6.51
C SER A 45 3.52 -2.41 5.77
N TYR A 46 3.13 -1.23 6.27
CA TYR A 46 3.67 0.03 5.77
C TYR A 46 4.73 0.56 6.73
N THR A 47 5.84 1.09 6.18
CA THR A 47 6.83 1.85 6.94
C THR A 47 6.28 3.24 7.30
N ASP A 48 6.98 3.96 8.18
CA ASP A 48 6.65 5.34 8.53
C ASP A 48 6.75 6.30 7.33
N ASP A 49 7.54 5.93 6.31
CA ASP A 49 7.70 6.66 5.04
C ASP A 49 6.68 6.24 3.96
N ASN A 50 5.62 5.53 4.36
CA ASN A 50 4.54 5.01 3.49
C ASN A 50 5.01 4.05 2.40
N GLN A 51 6.08 3.29 2.65
CA GLN A 51 6.54 2.25 1.74
C GLN A 51 5.93 0.92 2.15
N LEU A 52 5.59 0.07 1.19
CA LEU A 52 5.06 -1.26 1.46
C LEU A 52 6.23 -2.20 1.78
N LEU A 53 6.33 -2.63 3.03
CA LEU A 53 7.34 -3.54 3.56
C LEU A 53 6.82 -4.98 3.54
N PHE A 54 7.63 -5.88 3.00
CA PHE A 54 7.45 -7.33 3.04
C PHE A 54 8.50 -7.92 3.97
N ARG A 55 8.13 -8.92 4.78
CA ARG A 55 9.09 -9.76 5.49
C ARG A 55 8.80 -11.21 5.24
N ASP A 56 9.84 -11.93 4.87
CA ASP A 56 9.79 -13.37 4.66
C ASP A 56 9.92 -14.15 5.98
N VAL A 57 9.83 -15.48 5.88
CA VAL A 57 9.99 -16.41 7.00
C VAL A 57 11.36 -16.35 7.68
N MET A 58 12.40 -15.88 6.99
CA MET A 58 13.76 -15.72 7.51
C MET A 58 13.97 -14.37 8.18
N GLY A 59 12.97 -13.48 8.13
CA GLY A 59 13.02 -12.12 8.65
C GLY A 59 13.73 -11.13 7.73
N ALA A 60 14.10 -11.53 6.51
CA ALA A 60 14.61 -10.61 5.52
C ALA A 60 13.47 -9.71 5.02
N GLY A 61 13.77 -8.42 4.86
CA GLY A 61 12.80 -7.41 4.47
C GLY A 61 13.11 -6.82 3.10
N ASP A 62 12.07 -6.67 2.28
CA ASP A 62 12.12 -5.90 1.03
C ASP A 62 11.01 -4.84 1.03
N THR A 63 11.17 -3.78 0.24
CA THR A 63 10.23 -2.66 0.23
C THR A 63 9.86 -2.24 -1.19
N LEU A 64 8.57 -2.04 -1.42
CA LEU A 64 8.08 -1.29 -2.57
C LEU A 64 7.79 0.16 -2.17
N PRO A 65 8.48 1.14 -2.79
CA PRO A 65 8.45 2.52 -2.33
C PRO A 65 7.09 3.21 -2.53
N SER A 66 6.31 2.80 -3.54
CA SER A 66 5.05 3.44 -3.89
C SER A 66 4.02 2.40 -4.35
N ALA A 67 3.51 1.60 -3.40
CA ALA A 67 2.58 0.52 -3.69
C ALA A 67 1.39 0.40 -2.70
N LEU A 68 0.24 -0.03 -3.22
CA LEU A 68 -0.97 -0.32 -2.46
C LEU A 68 -1.25 -1.82 -2.42
N ILE A 69 -1.64 -2.33 -1.26
CA ILE A 69 -2.26 -3.65 -1.16
C ILE A 69 -3.69 -3.52 -1.70
N LEU A 70 -4.02 -4.30 -2.75
CA LEU A 70 -5.36 -4.30 -3.34
C LEU A 70 -6.22 -5.45 -2.81
N ASP A 71 -5.64 -6.64 -2.71
CA ASP A 71 -6.36 -7.85 -2.32
C ASP A 71 -5.43 -8.82 -1.60
N VAL A 72 -5.98 -9.54 -0.62
CA VAL A 72 -5.29 -10.60 0.12
C VAL A 72 -6.20 -11.82 0.13
N ASN A 73 -5.79 -12.85 -0.60
CA ASN A 73 -6.53 -14.09 -0.72
C ASN A 73 -5.78 -15.21 0.03
N THR A 74 -6.38 -15.65 1.14
CA THR A 74 -5.81 -16.68 2.01
C THR A 74 -6.02 -18.10 1.49
N LEU A 75 -6.96 -18.32 0.55
CA LEU A 75 -7.23 -19.64 -0.02
C LEU A 75 -6.16 -20.06 -1.02
N ASN A 76 -5.71 -19.11 -1.84
CA ASN A 76 -4.63 -19.31 -2.81
C ASN A 76 -3.31 -18.66 -2.39
N GLN A 77 -3.22 -18.20 -1.14
CA GLN A 77 -2.01 -17.62 -0.56
C GLN A 77 -1.40 -16.52 -1.43
N THR A 78 -2.25 -15.63 -1.95
CA THR A 78 -1.84 -14.57 -2.88
C THR A 78 -2.17 -13.21 -2.31
N CYS A 79 -1.21 -12.29 -2.35
CA CYS A 79 -1.41 -10.88 -2.09
C CYS A 79 -1.19 -10.08 -3.38
N THR A 80 -2.22 -9.38 -3.83
CA THR A 80 -2.13 -8.53 -5.01
C THR A 80 -1.78 -7.10 -4.60
N VAL A 81 -0.73 -6.56 -5.17
CA VAL A 81 -0.26 -5.18 -4.93
C VAL A 81 -0.31 -4.37 -6.22
N PHE A 82 -0.52 -3.06 -6.11
CA PHE A 82 -0.47 -2.13 -7.22
C PHE A 82 0.62 -1.11 -6.97
N GLU A 83 1.63 -1.08 -7.84
CA GLU A 83 2.73 -0.14 -7.74
C GLU A 83 2.51 1.01 -8.72
N HIS A 84 2.62 2.25 -8.23
CA HIS A 84 2.51 3.41 -9.08
C HIS A 84 3.10 4.62 -8.37
N ASP A 85 3.80 5.49 -9.08
CA ASP A 85 4.45 6.69 -8.54
C ASP A 85 3.51 7.67 -7.82
N LEU A 86 2.18 7.59 -8.02
CA LEU A 86 1.19 8.44 -7.36
C LEU A 86 0.74 7.90 -6.01
N VAL A 87 0.96 6.62 -5.75
CA VAL A 87 0.48 5.97 -4.53
C VAL A 87 1.08 6.59 -3.28
N LYS A 88 2.41 6.71 -3.21
CA LYS A 88 3.09 7.28 -2.05
C LYS A 88 2.72 8.76 -1.85
N PRO A 89 2.81 9.65 -2.87
CA PRO A 89 2.35 11.04 -2.74
C PRO A 89 0.89 11.15 -2.32
N PHE A 90 0.02 10.26 -2.81
CA PHE A 90 -1.38 10.22 -2.40
C PHE A 90 -1.53 9.84 -0.92
N MET A 91 -0.82 8.81 -0.46
CA MET A 91 -0.83 8.42 0.96
C MET A 91 -0.32 9.54 1.86
N GLU A 92 0.78 10.20 1.47
CA GLU A 92 1.32 11.36 2.19
C GLU A 92 0.30 12.50 2.29
N LEU A 93 -0.36 12.83 1.18
CA LEU A 93 -1.42 13.84 1.14
C LEU A 93 -2.57 13.46 2.09
N MET A 94 -3.01 12.20 2.06
CA MET A 94 -4.09 11.70 2.92
C MET A 94 -3.72 11.75 4.41
N MET A 95 -2.49 11.41 4.77
CA MET A 95 -2.05 11.52 6.17
C MET A 95 -1.94 12.99 6.64
N ARG A 96 -1.52 13.90 5.76
CA ARG A 96 -1.50 15.33 6.05
C ARG A 96 -2.91 15.91 6.17
N PHE A 97 -3.85 15.42 5.36
CA PHE A 97 -5.27 15.73 5.47
C PHE A 97 -5.83 15.28 6.82
N GLU A 98 -5.63 14.02 7.21
CA GLU A 98 -6.11 13.46 8.49
C GLU A 98 -5.49 14.17 9.71
N SER A 99 -4.22 14.61 9.61
CA SER A 99 -3.57 15.37 10.68
C SER A 99 -3.92 16.86 10.72
N GLY A 100 -4.77 17.34 9.79
CA GLY A 100 -5.15 18.75 9.70
C GLY A 100 -4.02 19.69 9.25
N LYS A 101 -2.95 19.15 8.67
CA LYS A 101 -1.74 19.88 8.25
C LYS A 101 -1.65 20.09 6.73
N ILE A 102 -2.75 19.83 6.03
CA ILE A 102 -2.84 20.03 4.59
C ILE A 102 -2.94 21.52 4.26
N THR A 103 -2.22 21.93 3.24
CA THR A 103 -2.23 23.28 2.68
C THR A 103 -2.69 23.22 1.23
N SER A 104 -3.14 24.36 0.67
CA SER A 104 -3.53 24.43 -0.76
C SER A 104 -2.37 24.03 -1.67
N SER A 105 -1.13 24.42 -1.32
CA SER A 105 0.07 24.07 -2.08
C SER A 105 0.30 22.56 -2.15
N ASP A 106 -0.08 21.79 -1.13
CA ASP A 106 0.05 20.32 -1.18
C ASP A 106 -0.91 19.69 -2.21
N ILE A 107 -2.10 20.27 -2.33
CA ILE A 107 -3.11 19.84 -3.32
C ILE A 107 -2.62 20.20 -4.73
N GLU A 108 -2.11 21.42 -4.90
CA GLU A 108 -1.55 21.91 -6.17
C GLU A 108 -0.37 21.04 -6.64
N LEU A 109 0.57 20.73 -5.75
CA LEU A 109 1.70 19.85 -6.06
C LEU A 109 1.23 18.46 -6.50
N PHE A 110 0.25 17.88 -5.80
CA PHE A 110 -0.29 16.57 -6.19
C PHE A 110 -0.99 16.64 -7.55
N GLN A 111 -1.75 17.70 -7.84
CA GLN A 111 -2.37 17.92 -9.15
C GLN A 111 -1.33 18.04 -10.27
N GLU A 112 -0.24 18.78 -10.03
CA GLU A 112 0.86 18.89 -10.99
C GLU A 112 1.49 17.52 -11.29
N MET A 113 1.67 16.67 -10.28
CA MET A 113 2.17 15.31 -10.47
C MET A 113 1.23 14.46 -11.34
N VAL A 114 -0.09 14.54 -11.09
CA VAL A 114 -1.11 13.84 -11.89
C VAL A 114 -1.09 14.32 -13.34
N GLU A 115 -1.05 15.64 -13.57
CA GLU A 115 -1.01 16.21 -14.92
C GLU A 115 0.29 15.89 -15.66
N LYS A 116 1.42 15.78 -14.94
CA LYS A 116 2.68 15.34 -15.53
C LYS A 116 2.57 13.89 -16.03
N ILE A 117 2.11 12.98 -15.19
CA ILE A 117 1.99 11.55 -15.53
C ILE A 117 0.99 11.33 -16.67
N LYS A 118 -0.11 12.08 -16.69
CA LYS A 118 -1.08 12.02 -17.78
C LYS A 118 -0.48 12.35 -19.15
N LYS A 119 0.57 13.18 -19.21
CA LYS A 119 1.28 13.50 -20.47
C LYS A 119 2.26 12.42 -20.90
N GLU A 120 2.63 11.52 -19.99
CA GLU A 120 3.57 10.42 -20.23
C GLU A 120 2.87 9.13 -20.71
N ILE A 121 1.52 9.11 -20.69
CA ILE A 121 0.65 8.04 -21.20
C ILE A 121 0.14 8.42 -22.60
#